data_AF-A0A2E4WQI8-F1
#
_entry.id   AF-A0A2E4WQI8-F1
#
_cell.length_a   1.000
_cell.length_b   1.000
_cell.length_c   1.000
_cell.angle_alpha   90.00
_cell.angle_beta   90.00
_cell.angle_gamma   90.00
#
_symmetry.space_group_name_H-M   'P 1'
#
loop_
_entity.id
_entity.type
_entity.pdbx_description
1 polymer ?
#
loop_
_entity_poly.entity_id
_entity_poly.type
_entity_poly.pdbx_seq_one_letter_code
_entity_poly.pdbx_strand_id
1 'polypeptide(L)'
;MAEDNRDKSGSRLRIEQMPIAVRRLVDAMIGINPNFKIEDWLTKKATDDLSLLKTDIERERMQLEQRMHRLESIEKRLSPEDIREVPSNQTNLFDCFDIPLPLRHLANRIEDIVDEEPHPAGTFIDLLPDHGCDDPLLAVTAQMMLIVAQEKVGTGADWVSLEGLFSPLIKNGITEQECNEALDHLLITGQLHEVDDDCFIPEE
;
A
#
# COMPACT_ATOMS: atom_id res chain seq x y z
N MET A 1 25.91 23.21 -70.18
CA MET A 1 26.16 22.35 -69.02
C MET A 1 25.29 22.87 -67.90
N ALA A 2 24.13 22.24 -67.69
CA ALA A 2 23.12 22.64 -66.70
C ALA A 2 22.48 21.38 -66.12
N GLU A 3 23.33 20.58 -65.48
CA GLU A 3 22.98 19.56 -64.50
C GLU A 3 23.95 19.90 -63.37
N ASP A 4 23.50 20.37 -62.22
CA ASP A 4 23.21 19.47 -61.12
C ASP A 4 22.64 20.30 -59.95
N ASN A 5 21.33 20.25 -59.73
CA ASN A 5 20.72 20.83 -58.52
C ASN A 5 19.42 20.10 -58.15
N ARG A 6 19.32 18.80 -58.47
CA ARG A 6 18.11 18.00 -58.28
C ARG A 6 18.16 17.00 -57.10
N ASP A 7 19.24 16.99 -56.31
CA ASP A 7 19.44 15.96 -55.27
C ASP A 7 19.53 16.49 -53.83
N LYS A 8 18.77 17.54 -53.48
CA LYS A 8 18.60 17.96 -52.06
C LYS A 8 17.18 17.86 -51.52
N SER A 9 16.22 17.41 -52.32
CA SER A 9 14.82 17.20 -51.89
C SER A 9 14.48 15.73 -51.55
N GLY A 10 15.48 14.85 -51.53
CA GLY A 10 15.30 13.42 -51.27
C GLY A 10 15.01 13.03 -49.82
N SER A 11 15.10 13.96 -48.85
CA SER A 11 14.99 13.63 -47.42
C SER A 11 13.70 14.06 -46.73
N ARG A 12 12.76 14.73 -47.44
CA ARG A 12 11.47 15.12 -46.85
C ARG A 12 10.43 14.05 -47.14
N LEU A 13 9.80 13.54 -46.09
CA LEU A 13 8.73 12.56 -46.22
C LEU A 13 7.63 13.05 -47.18
N ARG A 14 7.32 12.25 -48.22
CA ARG A 14 6.25 12.57 -49.18
C ARG A 14 4.89 12.28 -48.56
N ILE A 15 4.28 13.29 -47.93
CA ILE A 15 2.99 13.21 -47.23
C ILE A 15 1.86 12.66 -48.15
N GLU A 16 1.92 12.96 -49.45
CA GLU A 16 0.93 12.49 -50.44
C GLU A 16 0.93 10.98 -50.66
N GLN A 17 2.00 10.28 -50.29
CA GLN A 17 2.12 8.82 -50.41
C GLN A 17 1.77 8.10 -49.10
N MET A 18 1.44 8.84 -48.04
CA MET A 18 1.10 8.27 -46.74
C MET A 18 -0.36 7.82 -46.65
N PRO A 19 -0.67 6.85 -45.75
CA PRO A 19 -2.03 6.43 -45.45
C PRO A 19 -2.95 7.61 -45.11
N ILE A 20 -4.24 7.47 -45.46
CA ILE A 20 -5.26 8.51 -45.30
C ILE A 20 -5.31 9.04 -43.86
N ALA A 21 -5.13 8.17 -42.86
CA ALA A 21 -5.11 8.56 -41.44
C ALA A 21 -3.96 9.54 -41.12
N VAL A 22 -2.76 9.29 -41.66
CA VAL A 22 -1.59 10.14 -41.43
C VAL A 22 -1.75 11.47 -42.14
N ARG A 23 -2.30 11.48 -43.36
CA ARG A 23 -2.58 12.72 -44.10
C ARG A 23 -3.57 13.61 -43.36
N ARG A 24 -4.69 13.04 -42.89
CA ARG A 24 -5.68 13.77 -42.08
C ARG A 24 -5.07 14.37 -40.82
N LEU A 25 -4.16 13.63 -40.17
CA LEU A 25 -3.44 14.14 -38.99
C LEU A 25 -2.52 15.29 -39.36
N VAL A 26 -1.75 15.17 -40.44
CA VAL A 26 -0.85 16.23 -40.91
C VAL A 26 -1.65 17.48 -41.28
N ASP A 27 -2.75 17.34 -42.03
CA ASP A 27 -3.61 18.46 -42.43
C ASP A 27 -4.19 19.18 -41.21
N ALA A 28 -4.67 18.44 -40.21
CA ALA A 28 -5.18 19.00 -38.96
C ALA A 28 -4.07 19.70 -38.14
N MET A 29 -2.89 19.09 -38.04
CA MET A 29 -1.76 19.63 -37.27
C MET A 29 -1.16 20.88 -37.91
N ILE A 30 -1.08 20.93 -39.24
CA ILE A 30 -0.68 22.15 -39.98
C ILE A 30 -1.73 23.25 -39.77
N GLY A 31 -3.02 22.88 -39.73
CA GLY A 31 -4.09 23.82 -39.41
C GLY A 31 -3.97 24.47 -38.03
N ILE A 32 -3.38 23.77 -37.06
CA ILE A 32 -3.10 24.29 -35.71
C ILE A 32 -1.76 25.04 -35.66
N ASN A 33 -0.72 24.48 -36.28
CA ASN A 33 0.63 25.04 -36.30
C ASN A 33 1.21 25.03 -37.73
N PRO A 34 1.34 26.20 -38.39
CA PRO A 34 1.90 26.30 -39.73
C PRO A 34 3.35 25.80 -39.87
N ASN A 35 4.12 25.77 -38.78
CA ASN A 35 5.51 25.29 -38.76
C ASN A 35 5.63 23.81 -38.39
N PHE A 36 4.51 23.08 -38.35
CA PHE A 36 4.50 21.66 -38.00
C PHE A 36 5.33 20.81 -38.97
N LYS A 37 6.18 19.94 -38.41
CA LYS A 37 6.95 18.93 -39.15
C LYS A 37 6.58 17.54 -38.65
N ILE A 38 6.11 16.71 -39.57
CA ILE A 38 5.69 15.32 -39.26
C ILE A 38 6.85 14.44 -38.79
N GLU A 39 8.07 14.69 -39.28
CA GLU A 39 9.29 13.95 -38.90
C GLU A 39 9.61 14.15 -37.41
N ASP A 40 9.58 15.40 -36.94
CA ASP A 40 9.83 15.74 -35.54
C ASP A 40 8.72 15.17 -34.64
N TRP A 41 7.47 15.26 -35.08
CA TRP A 41 6.34 14.68 -34.35
C TRP A 41 6.43 13.15 -34.27
N LEU A 42 6.79 12.47 -35.36
CA LEU A 42 6.92 11.02 -35.38
C LEU A 42 8.06 10.55 -34.48
N THR A 43 9.19 11.27 -34.50
CA THR A 43 10.34 11.00 -33.63
C THR A 43 9.95 11.15 -32.16
N LYS A 44 9.25 12.24 -31.83
CA LYS A 44 8.74 12.47 -30.48
C LYS A 44 7.76 11.36 -30.08
N LYS A 45 6.77 11.06 -30.91
CA LYS A 45 5.76 10.03 -30.64
C LYS A 45 6.37 8.66 -30.45
N ALA A 46 7.34 8.27 -31.28
CA ALA A 46 8.06 7.01 -31.12
C ALA A 46 8.86 6.96 -29.82
N THR A 47 9.50 8.08 -29.43
CA THR A 47 10.23 8.16 -28.16
C THR A 47 9.27 8.05 -26.97
N ASP A 48 8.14 8.75 -27.02
CA ASP A 48 7.11 8.71 -25.98
C ASP A 48 6.53 7.28 -25.86
N ASP A 49 6.20 6.64 -26.99
CA ASP A 49 5.64 5.28 -26.99
C ASP A 49 6.67 4.24 -26.52
N LEU A 50 7.95 4.40 -26.84
CA LEU A 50 9.02 3.55 -26.29
C LEU A 50 9.16 3.73 -24.78
N SER A 51 9.02 4.96 -24.27
CA SER A 51 9.05 5.23 -22.84
C SER A 51 7.88 4.56 -22.11
N LEU A 52 6.69 4.61 -22.69
CA LEU A 52 5.50 3.95 -22.16
C LEU A 52 5.66 2.42 -22.15
N LEU A 53 6.14 1.84 -23.27
CA LEU A 53 6.41 0.41 -23.35
C LEU A 53 7.43 -0.04 -22.30
N LYS A 54 8.45 0.77 -22.02
CA LYS A 54 9.42 0.47 -20.96
C LYS A 54 8.74 0.40 -19.59
N THR A 55 7.88 1.36 -19.27
CA THR A 55 7.14 1.35 -18.00
C THR A 55 6.17 0.18 -17.89
N ASP A 56 5.52 -0.20 -18.99
CA ASP A 56 4.63 -1.37 -19.01
C ASP A 56 5.40 -2.67 -18.79
N ILE A 57 6.57 -2.82 -19.42
CA ILE A 57 7.45 -3.98 -19.20
C ILE A 57 7.93 -4.05 -17.75
N GLU A 58 8.28 -2.91 -17.14
CA GLU A 58 8.69 -2.86 -15.73
C GLU A 58 7.55 -3.29 -14.80
N ARG A 59 6.31 -2.88 -15.09
CA ARG A 59 5.12 -3.29 -14.36
C ARG A 59 4.86 -4.80 -14.51
N GLU A 60 4.89 -5.33 -15.72
CA GLU A 60 4.70 -6.77 -15.98
C GLU A 60 5.78 -7.61 -15.30
N ARG A 61 7.04 -7.14 -15.33
CA ARG A 61 8.14 -7.79 -14.61
C ARG A 61 7.87 -7.87 -13.12
N MET A 62 7.42 -6.78 -12.49
CA MET A 62 7.07 -6.75 -11.07
C MET A 62 5.92 -7.71 -10.74
N GLN A 63 4.89 -7.77 -11.57
CA GLN A 63 3.77 -8.70 -11.36
C GLN A 63 4.21 -10.16 -11.45
N LEU A 64 5.09 -10.49 -12.40
CA LEU A 64 5.66 -11.84 -12.53
C LEU A 64 6.54 -12.20 -11.33
N GLU A 65 7.33 -11.26 -10.82
CA GLU A 65 8.17 -11.44 -9.63
C GLU A 65 7.32 -11.70 -8.38
N GLN A 66 6.26 -10.91 -8.18
CA GLN A 66 5.29 -11.15 -7.10
C GLN A 66 4.61 -12.52 -7.24
N ARG A 67 4.21 -12.90 -8.47
CA ARG A 67 3.62 -14.21 -8.73
C ARG A 67 4.59 -15.34 -8.41
N MET A 68 5.87 -15.18 -8.74
CA MET A 68 6.92 -16.14 -8.42
C MET A 68 7.10 -16.28 -6.91
N HIS A 69 7.19 -15.18 -6.15
CA HIS A 69 7.25 -15.24 -4.69
C HIS A 69 6.03 -15.91 -4.06
N ARG A 70 4.84 -15.66 -4.60
CA ARG A 70 3.62 -16.37 -4.15
C ARG A 70 3.72 -17.87 -4.38
N LEU A 71 4.25 -18.29 -5.54
CA LEU A 71 4.45 -19.71 -5.84
C LEU A 71 5.52 -20.34 -4.94
N GLU A 72 6.65 -19.67 -4.72
CA GLU A 72 7.70 -20.14 -3.80
C GLU A 72 7.19 -20.26 -2.36
N SER A 73 6.35 -19.33 -1.91
CA SER A 73 5.72 -19.40 -0.59
C SER A 73 4.77 -20.59 -0.49
N ILE A 74 3.98 -20.86 -1.53
CA ILE A 74 3.12 -22.06 -1.59
C ILE A 74 3.97 -23.32 -1.61
N GLU A 75 5.07 -23.36 -2.37
CA GLU A 75 6.00 -24.49 -2.42
C GLU A 75 6.59 -24.78 -1.04
N LYS A 76 7.08 -23.76 -0.33
CA LYS A 76 7.60 -23.91 1.04
C LYS A 76 6.57 -24.46 2.02
N ARG A 77 5.31 -24.01 1.91
CA ARG A 77 4.21 -24.53 2.74
C ARG A 77 3.83 -25.96 2.39
N LEU A 78 4.01 -26.36 1.13
CA LEU A 78 3.70 -27.71 0.66
C LEU A 78 4.83 -28.69 0.95
N SER A 79 6.09 -28.24 0.93
CA SER A 79 7.21 -29.03 1.40
C SER A 79 7.08 -29.18 2.92
N PRO A 80 6.81 -30.38 3.45
CA PRO A 80 6.85 -30.59 4.88
C PRO A 80 8.29 -30.33 5.33
N GLU A 81 8.52 -29.21 6.00
CA GLU A 81 9.69 -29.06 6.85
C GLU A 81 9.63 -30.24 7.82
N ASP A 82 10.64 -31.12 7.78
CA ASP A 82 10.73 -32.21 8.73
C ASP A 82 10.94 -31.57 10.10
N ILE A 83 9.85 -31.33 10.83
CA ILE A 83 9.78 -30.67 12.15
C ILE A 83 10.59 -31.48 13.21
N ARG A 84 11.23 -32.57 12.81
CA ARG A 84 12.09 -33.43 13.64
C ARG A 84 13.55 -33.01 13.63
N GLU A 85 14.00 -32.15 12.72
CA GLU A 85 15.36 -31.60 12.77
C GLU A 85 15.35 -30.25 13.49
N VAL A 86 15.17 -30.31 14.81
CA VAL A 86 15.58 -29.21 15.70
C VAL A 86 17.08 -28.99 15.47
N PRO A 87 17.55 -27.81 15.03
CA PRO A 87 18.99 -27.59 14.90
C PRO A 87 19.62 -27.80 16.27
N SER A 88 20.66 -28.64 16.35
CA SER A 88 21.22 -29.20 17.59
C SER A 88 21.59 -28.18 18.67
N ASN A 89 21.62 -26.90 18.32
CA ASN A 89 22.05 -25.79 19.17
C ASN A 89 20.99 -24.67 19.30
N GLN A 90 19.76 -24.81 18.80
CA GLN A 90 18.67 -23.91 19.20
C GLN A 90 17.97 -24.49 20.42
N THR A 91 18.23 -23.89 21.56
CA THR A 91 17.42 -24.04 22.77
C THR A 91 16.47 -22.85 22.84
N ASN A 92 15.21 -23.09 23.19
CA ASN A 92 14.25 -22.01 23.40
C ASN A 92 14.76 -21.05 24.48
N LEU A 93 14.34 -19.77 24.45
CA LEU A 93 14.73 -18.75 25.45
C LEU A 93 14.43 -19.19 26.90
N PHE A 94 13.51 -20.14 27.05
CA PHE A 94 13.03 -20.68 28.33
C PHE A 94 13.79 -21.94 28.79
N ASP A 95 14.63 -22.55 27.95
CA ASP A 95 15.44 -23.71 28.33
C ASP A 95 16.56 -23.34 29.33
N CYS A 96 16.85 -22.04 29.49
CA CYS A 96 17.76 -21.53 30.51
C CYS A 96 17.13 -21.41 31.91
N PHE A 97 15.83 -21.71 32.04
CA PHE A 97 15.14 -21.67 33.33
C PHE A 97 14.73 -23.08 33.75
N ASP A 98 15.33 -23.56 34.83
CA ASP A 98 14.88 -24.80 35.47
C ASP A 98 13.45 -24.60 36.01
N ILE A 99 12.48 -25.27 35.37
CA ILE A 99 11.11 -25.32 35.88
C ILE A 99 11.15 -26.13 37.20
N PRO A 100 10.75 -25.55 38.35
CA PRO A 100 10.67 -26.28 39.60
C PRO A 100 9.81 -27.54 39.45
N LEU A 101 10.24 -28.67 40.04
CA LEU A 101 9.56 -29.97 40.01
C LEU A 101 8.01 -29.92 40.13
N PRO A 102 7.39 -29.05 40.95
CA PRO A 102 5.93 -28.95 41.04
C PRO A 102 5.23 -28.53 39.74
N LEU A 103 5.91 -27.79 38.86
CA LEU A 103 5.34 -27.21 37.63
C LEU A 103 5.66 -28.06 36.38
N ARG A 104 6.55 -29.05 36.50
CA ARG A 104 6.98 -29.90 35.38
C ARG A 104 5.85 -30.77 34.81
N HIS A 105 4.84 -31.08 35.62
CA HIS A 105 3.63 -31.80 35.18
C HIS A 105 2.64 -30.92 34.39
N LEU A 106 2.75 -29.59 34.47
CA LEU A 106 1.93 -28.67 33.67
C LEU A 106 2.45 -28.55 32.24
N ALA A 107 3.77 -28.60 32.05
CA ALA A 107 4.39 -28.57 30.71
C ALA A 107 3.94 -29.76 29.84
N ASN A 108 3.79 -30.95 30.44
CA ASN A 108 3.32 -32.15 29.74
C ASN A 108 1.82 -32.12 29.38
N ARG A 109 1.04 -31.15 29.89
CA ARG A 109 -0.39 -30.98 29.53
C ARG A 109 -0.59 -30.12 28.30
N ILE A 110 0.48 -29.51 27.76
CA ILE A 110 0.40 -28.60 26.61
C ILE A 110 0.25 -29.37 25.28
N GLU A 111 0.72 -30.62 25.21
CA GLU A 111 0.63 -31.44 23.99
C GLU A 111 -0.80 -31.90 23.63
N ASP A 112 -1.76 -31.80 24.55
CA ASP A 112 -3.16 -32.25 24.37
C ASP A 112 -4.18 -31.09 24.23
N ILE A 113 -3.74 -29.84 24.01
CA ILE A 113 -4.65 -28.71 23.83
C ILE A 113 -5.15 -28.70 22.36
N VAL A 114 -6.12 -29.57 22.08
CA VAL A 114 -6.81 -29.67 20.77
C VAL A 114 -8.06 -28.76 20.71
N ASP A 115 -8.40 -28.09 21.80
CA ASP A 115 -9.42 -27.04 21.83
C ASP A 115 -8.86 -25.88 22.67
N GLU A 116 -8.24 -24.93 22.01
CA GLU A 116 -7.86 -23.68 22.65
C GLU A 116 -9.07 -22.75 22.58
N GLU A 117 -9.67 -22.45 23.74
CA GLU A 117 -10.43 -21.20 23.89
C GLU A 117 -9.57 -20.08 23.27
N PRO A 118 -10.13 -19.25 22.38
CA PRO A 118 -9.35 -18.26 21.65
C PRO A 118 -8.53 -17.45 22.64
N HIS A 119 -7.20 -17.46 22.45
CA HIS A 119 -6.27 -16.72 23.28
C HIS A 119 -6.83 -15.30 23.47
N PRO A 120 -6.80 -14.71 24.69
CA PRO A 120 -7.42 -13.40 24.93
C PRO A 120 -6.86 -12.28 24.04
N ALA A 121 -5.66 -12.48 23.47
CA ALA A 121 -5.11 -11.60 22.43
C ALA A 121 -5.84 -11.70 21.06
N GLY A 122 -6.42 -12.86 20.73
CA GLY A 122 -7.19 -13.10 19.52
C GLY A 122 -8.46 -12.25 19.45
N THR A 123 -9.06 -11.92 20.60
CA THR A 123 -10.17 -10.96 20.67
C THR A 123 -9.78 -9.58 20.17
N PHE A 124 -8.51 -9.19 20.28
CA PHE A 124 -8.02 -7.91 19.75
C PHE A 124 -7.63 -7.98 18.27
N ILE A 125 -7.42 -9.18 17.72
CA ILE A 125 -7.17 -9.37 16.29
C ILE A 125 -8.47 -9.20 15.50
N ASP A 126 -9.61 -9.69 16.02
CA ASP A 126 -10.93 -9.48 15.42
C ASP A 126 -11.47 -8.04 15.58
N LEU A 127 -10.82 -7.22 16.42
CA LEU A 127 -11.07 -5.78 16.53
C LEU A 127 -10.24 -4.96 15.54
N LEU A 128 -9.33 -5.59 14.79
CA LEU A 128 -8.71 -4.93 13.65
C LEU A 128 -9.77 -4.87 12.53
N PRO A 129 -9.98 -3.69 11.90
CA PRO A 129 -11.01 -3.55 10.88
C PRO A 129 -10.76 -4.55 9.74
N ASP A 130 -11.78 -5.36 9.46
CA ASP A 130 -11.73 -6.51 8.52
C ASP A 130 -11.47 -6.13 7.05
N HIS A 131 -11.20 -4.84 6.78
CA HIS A 131 -10.97 -4.28 5.46
C HIS A 131 -9.84 -3.23 5.49
N GLY A 132 -8.64 -3.61 5.07
CA GLY A 132 -7.72 -2.70 4.36
C GLY A 132 -6.78 -1.82 5.18
N CYS A 133 -6.62 -2.04 6.49
CA CYS A 133 -5.55 -1.35 7.24
C CYS A 133 -4.26 -2.18 7.21
N ASP A 134 -3.51 -2.09 6.10
CA ASP A 134 -2.16 -2.67 5.96
C ASP A 134 -1.13 -1.93 6.85
N ASP A 135 -1.52 -0.83 7.49
CA ASP A 135 -0.69 -0.06 8.39
C ASP A 135 -1.05 -0.34 9.87
N PRO A 136 -0.26 -1.17 10.58
CA PRO A 136 -0.50 -1.44 11.99
C PRO A 136 -0.34 -0.20 12.88
N LEU A 137 0.40 0.81 12.46
CA LEU A 137 0.53 2.05 13.22
C LEU A 137 -0.77 2.85 13.15
N LEU A 138 -1.33 3.02 11.96
CA LEU A 138 -2.63 3.66 11.75
C LEU A 138 -3.75 3.00 12.57
N ALA A 139 -3.79 1.67 12.61
CA ALA A 139 -4.76 0.93 13.41
C ALA A 139 -4.64 1.27 14.91
N VAL A 140 -3.41 1.28 15.44
CA VAL A 140 -3.16 1.60 16.85
C VAL A 140 -3.46 3.06 17.16
N THR A 141 -3.04 3.99 16.30
CA THR A 141 -3.26 5.43 16.50
C THR A 141 -4.75 5.79 16.43
N ALA A 142 -5.48 5.23 15.47
CA ALA A 142 -6.95 5.36 15.37
C ALA A 142 -7.65 4.82 16.62
N GLN A 143 -7.26 3.62 17.08
CA GLN A 143 -7.84 3.04 18.29
C GLN A 143 -7.56 3.89 19.54
N MET A 144 -6.33 4.39 19.70
CA MET A 144 -5.98 5.27 20.81
C MET A 144 -6.76 6.58 20.75
N MET A 145 -7.00 7.14 19.56
CA MET A 145 -7.81 8.34 19.37
C MET A 145 -9.27 8.11 19.78
N LEU A 146 -9.86 6.97 19.41
CA LEU A 146 -11.22 6.59 19.83
C LEU A 146 -11.34 6.45 21.34
N ILE A 147 -10.37 5.82 22.01
CA ILE A 147 -10.36 5.69 23.48
C ILE A 147 -10.36 7.07 24.14
N VAL A 148 -9.52 8.00 23.66
CA VAL A 148 -9.48 9.39 24.17
C VAL A 148 -10.82 10.09 23.94
N ALA A 149 -11.42 9.91 22.77
CA ALA A 149 -12.71 10.50 22.44
C ALA A 149 -13.83 9.99 23.37
N GLN A 150 -13.91 8.67 23.54
CA GLN A 150 -14.88 7.99 24.40
C GLN A 150 -14.69 8.33 25.87
N GLU A 151 -13.45 8.43 26.36
CA GLU A 151 -13.18 8.83 27.74
C GLU A 151 -13.71 10.24 28.01
N LYS A 152 -13.43 11.19 27.11
CA LYS A 152 -13.89 12.57 27.28
C LYS A 152 -15.40 12.71 27.20
N VAL A 153 -16.04 12.08 26.22
CA VAL A 153 -17.50 12.10 26.12
C VAL A 153 -18.13 11.35 27.30
N GLY A 154 -17.56 10.22 27.72
CA GLY A 154 -17.98 9.44 28.88
C GLY A 154 -17.86 10.18 30.21
N THR A 155 -16.93 11.13 30.33
CA THR A 155 -16.85 12.05 31.49
C THR A 155 -17.91 13.16 31.50
N GLY A 156 -18.80 13.19 30.50
CA GLY A 156 -19.92 14.13 30.38
C GLY A 156 -19.61 15.36 29.54
N ALA A 157 -18.60 15.33 28.68
CA ALA A 157 -18.38 16.36 27.67
C ALA A 157 -19.29 16.11 26.46
N ASP A 158 -19.91 17.17 25.94
CA ASP A 158 -20.81 17.07 24.78
C ASP A 158 -20.04 16.77 23.47
N TRP A 159 -18.76 17.16 23.38
CA TRP A 159 -17.88 16.88 22.24
C TRP A 159 -16.40 16.95 22.65
N VAL A 160 -15.52 16.53 21.74
CA VAL A 160 -14.06 16.58 21.92
C VAL A 160 -13.45 17.49 20.86
N SER A 161 -12.61 18.43 21.29
CA SER A 161 -11.88 19.32 20.38
C SER A 161 -10.72 18.61 19.66
N LEU A 162 -10.31 19.11 18.49
CA LEU A 162 -9.15 18.60 17.73
C LEU A 162 -7.87 18.54 18.59
N GLU A 163 -7.52 19.64 19.26
CA GLU A 163 -6.38 19.68 20.18
C GLU A 163 -6.55 18.68 21.35
N GLY A 164 -7.81 18.46 21.74
CA GLY A 164 -8.20 17.47 22.73
C GLY A 164 -7.93 16.03 22.29
N LEU A 165 -8.08 15.72 21.01
CA LEU A 165 -7.75 14.40 20.44
C LEU A 165 -6.23 14.26 20.26
N PHE A 166 -5.56 15.30 19.78
CA PHE A 166 -4.16 15.22 19.36
C PHE A 166 -3.18 15.27 20.55
N SER A 167 -3.45 16.12 21.55
CA SER A 167 -2.51 16.36 22.64
C SER A 167 -2.12 15.10 23.45
N PRO A 168 -3.00 14.12 23.73
CA PRO A 168 -2.60 12.89 24.42
C PRO A 168 -1.76 11.97 23.53
N LEU A 169 -2.08 11.89 22.23
CA LEU A 169 -1.37 11.07 21.25
C LEU A 169 0.06 11.60 21.03
N ILE A 170 0.21 12.91 20.86
CA ILE A 170 1.51 13.56 20.68
C ILE A 170 2.41 13.37 21.92
N LYS A 171 1.83 13.45 23.13
CA LYS A 171 2.58 13.16 24.37
C LYS A 171 3.08 11.72 24.44
N ASN A 172 2.37 10.78 23.81
CA ASN A 172 2.76 9.38 23.71
C ASN A 172 3.75 9.10 22.57
N GLY A 173 4.24 10.15 21.89
CA GLY A 173 5.25 10.03 20.84
C GLY A 173 4.69 9.78 19.44
N ILE A 174 3.38 9.90 19.24
CA ILE A 174 2.73 9.81 17.93
C ILE A 174 2.92 11.15 17.22
N THR A 175 3.28 11.11 15.93
CA THR A 175 3.49 12.34 15.18
C THR A 175 2.17 12.99 14.80
N GLU A 176 2.18 14.29 14.51
CA GLU A 176 0.97 15.01 14.09
C GLU A 176 0.42 14.48 12.75
N GLN A 177 1.29 14.00 11.86
CA GLN A 177 0.87 13.39 10.59
C GLN A 177 0.05 12.11 10.82
N GLU A 178 0.53 11.24 11.70
CA GLU A 178 -0.18 10.01 12.10
C GLU A 178 -1.52 10.31 12.78
N CYS A 179 -1.60 11.41 13.56
CA CYS A 179 -2.86 11.83 14.17
C CYS A 179 -3.86 12.30 13.12
N ASN A 180 -3.42 13.04 12.10
CA ASN A 180 -4.29 13.47 11.00
C ASN A 180 -4.78 12.28 10.18
N GLU A 181 -3.89 11.35 9.85
CA GLU A 181 -4.27 10.16 9.08
C GLU A 181 -5.26 9.27 9.86
N ALA A 182 -5.05 9.10 11.16
CA ALA A 182 -5.99 8.41 12.04
C ALA A 182 -7.35 9.11 12.10
N LEU A 183 -7.36 10.44 12.19
CA LEU A 183 -8.60 11.22 12.19
C LEU A 183 -9.38 11.03 10.89
N ASP A 184 -8.71 11.20 9.74
CA ASP A 184 -9.31 11.02 8.41
C ASP A 184 -9.87 9.60 8.24
N HIS A 185 -9.11 8.59 8.67
CA HIS A 185 -9.55 7.20 8.63
C HIS A 185 -10.83 7.00 9.45
N LEU A 186 -10.88 7.49 10.68
CA LEU A 186 -12.04 7.37 11.57
C LEU A 186 -13.29 8.11 11.04
N LEU A 187 -13.10 9.25 10.38
CA LEU A 187 -14.18 9.98 9.73
C LEU A 187 -14.72 9.22 8.51
N ILE A 188 -13.85 8.59 7.72
CA ILE A 188 -14.23 7.80 6.54
C ILE A 188 -14.95 6.50 6.94
N THR A 189 -14.47 5.81 7.98
CA THR A 189 -15.11 4.58 8.47
C THR A 189 -16.40 4.85 9.24
N GLY A 190 -16.66 6.11 9.61
CA GLY A 190 -17.86 6.52 10.34
C GLY A 190 -17.76 6.36 11.86
N GLN A 191 -16.64 5.89 12.38
CA GLN A 191 -16.46 5.66 13.82
C GLN A 191 -16.32 6.96 14.63
N LEU A 192 -15.99 8.07 13.96
CA LEU A 192 -15.98 9.42 14.52
C LEU A 192 -16.81 10.34 13.62
N HIS A 193 -17.54 11.26 14.24
CA HIS A 193 -18.35 12.25 13.54
C HIS A 193 -17.95 13.67 13.93
N GLU A 194 -17.75 14.51 12.92
CA GLU A 194 -17.58 15.96 13.11
C GLU A 194 -18.95 16.62 13.17
N VAL A 195 -19.23 17.33 14.27
CA VAL A 195 -20.54 17.96 14.54
C VAL A 195 -20.50 19.48 14.35
N ASP A 196 -19.33 20.08 14.55
CA ASP A 196 -19.05 21.50 14.32
C ASP A 196 -17.54 21.67 14.05
N ASP A 197 -17.10 22.87 13.67
CA ASP A 197 -15.69 23.16 13.39
C ASP A 197 -14.78 22.68 14.55
N ASP A 198 -13.85 21.78 14.25
CA ASP A 198 -12.91 21.15 15.20
C ASP A 198 -13.57 20.39 16.38
N CYS A 199 -14.84 19.99 16.25
CA CYS A 199 -15.62 19.33 17.30
C CYS A 199 -16.11 17.94 16.89
N PHE A 200 -15.65 16.92 17.61
CA PHE A 200 -15.84 15.51 17.26
C PHE A 200 -16.57 14.72 18.35
N ILE A 201 -17.38 13.75 17.93
CA ILE A 201 -18.09 12.80 18.80
C ILE A 201 -17.86 11.38 18.26
N PRO A 202 -17.51 10.39 19.10
CA PRO A 202 -17.43 9.00 18.67
C PRO A 202 -18.82 8.41 18.43
N GLU A 203 -18.93 7.48 17.48
CA GLU A 203 -20.13 6.67 17.30
C GLU A 203 -20.34 5.76 18.54
N GLU A 204 -21.59 5.61 19.00
CA GLU A 204 -21.97 4.79 20.17
C GLU A 204 -21.81 3.28 19.94
#